data_AF-A0A6P8QEW5-F1
#
_entry.id   AF-A0A6P8QEW5-F1
#
_cell.length_a   1.000
_cell.length_b   1.000
_cell.length_c   1.000
_cell.angle_alpha   90.00
_cell.angle_beta   90.00
_cell.angle_gamma   90.00
#
_symmetry.space_group_name_H-M   'P 1'
#
loop_
_entity.id
_entity.type
_entity.pdbx_description
1 polymer ?
#
loop_
_entity_poly.entity_id
_entity_poly.type
_entity_poly.pdbx_seq_one_letter_code
_entity_poly.pdbx_strand_id
1 'polypeptide(L)'
;MMRLRVVGHLKGVPFHIVKCAAEALKESFGRKFTDPLIQPLHEFDWNLFLEEKKKELKGEIWAYDSTVMCFINDQLLGDDANFLNWAYKNWAYTDFRPLPLYRTLAEDFCLTYMKNSKHVFVYMDITIQEHPTGRLLFELFSDLCPKTCENFRCLCTGEAGRSETGLELAYKGSIFHRIVKKGWIQGGDIKSGSGSNGESIYGNTFRDENFAVLHHKRGILAMANKGHHTNGSQFYITLQPAPYLDRKYVAFGELIEGTEVLQELENVPTNNERPKIRCVITDCGVYSP
;
A
#
# COMPACT_ATOMS: atom_id res chain seq x y z
N MET A 1 -23.17 -6.12 -25.56
CA MET A 1 -22.26 -4.94 -25.54
C MET A 1 -20.92 -5.42 -25.04
N MET A 2 -19.84 -4.87 -25.58
CA MET A 2 -18.48 -5.22 -25.20
C MET A 2 -18.15 -4.60 -23.85
N ARG A 3 -17.58 -5.40 -22.94
CA ARG A 3 -17.13 -4.95 -21.63
C ARG A 3 -15.63 -4.74 -21.66
N LEU A 4 -15.19 -3.50 -21.45
CA LEU A 4 -13.79 -3.16 -21.28
C LEU A 4 -13.49 -3.08 -19.78
N ARG A 5 -12.42 -3.74 -19.34
CA ARG A 5 -11.90 -3.61 -17.99
C ARG A 5 -10.42 -3.28 -18.05
N VAL A 6 -10.02 -2.22 -17.34
CA VAL A 6 -8.67 -1.70 -17.31
C VAL A 6 -8.22 -1.68 -15.86
N VAL A 7 -7.23 -2.51 -15.53
CA VAL A 7 -6.62 -2.52 -14.19
C VAL A 7 -5.19 -2.01 -14.34
N GLY A 8 -4.75 -1.08 -13.51
CA GLY A 8 -3.37 -0.61 -13.62
C GLY A 8 -2.90 0.18 -12.43
N HIS A 9 -1.58 0.33 -12.36
CA HIS A 9 -0.93 1.18 -11.38
C HIS A 9 -1.34 2.64 -11.62
N LEU A 10 -1.84 3.30 -10.58
CA LEU A 10 -2.41 4.64 -10.67
C LEU A 10 -1.42 5.72 -11.14
N LYS A 11 -0.11 5.55 -10.87
CA LYS A 11 0.95 6.44 -11.38
C LYS A 11 1.49 6.01 -12.74
N GLY A 12 1.07 4.85 -13.25
CA GLY A 12 1.55 4.27 -14.51
C GLY A 12 0.99 5.00 -15.72
N VAL A 13 1.87 5.59 -16.54
CA VAL A 13 1.48 6.23 -17.80
C VAL A 13 0.68 5.28 -18.73
N PRO A 14 1.06 4.00 -18.91
CA PRO A 14 0.26 3.03 -19.66
C PRO A 14 -1.19 2.92 -19.21
N PHE A 15 -1.45 2.96 -17.91
CA PHE A 15 -2.81 2.91 -17.37
C PHE A 15 -3.65 4.10 -17.83
N HIS A 16 -3.08 5.31 -17.83
CA HIS A 16 -3.78 6.53 -18.26
C HIS A 16 -4.01 6.57 -19.77
N ILE A 17 -3.09 6.03 -20.57
CA ILE A 17 -3.28 5.85 -22.02
C ILE A 17 -4.53 4.99 -22.27
N VAL A 18 -4.58 3.79 -21.67
CA VAL A 18 -5.68 2.86 -21.88
C VAL A 18 -6.99 3.39 -21.33
N LYS A 19 -6.97 3.99 -20.12
CA LYS A 19 -8.16 4.62 -19.52
C LYS A 19 -8.78 5.62 -20.49
N CYS A 20 -7.97 6.55 -20.99
CA CYS A 20 -8.45 7.61 -21.89
C CYS A 20 -8.90 7.05 -23.25
N ALA A 21 -8.29 5.96 -23.73
CA ALA A 21 -8.72 5.29 -24.96
C ALA A 21 -10.04 4.52 -24.77
N ALA A 22 -10.21 3.81 -23.65
CA ALA A 22 -11.44 3.10 -23.32
C ALA A 22 -12.64 4.04 -23.16
N GLU A 23 -12.43 5.19 -22.50
CA GLU A 23 -13.42 6.26 -22.37
C GLU A 23 -13.80 6.84 -23.75
N ALA A 24 -12.81 7.16 -24.59
CA ALA A 24 -13.06 7.68 -25.94
C ALA A 24 -13.80 6.69 -26.86
N LEU A 25 -13.50 5.39 -26.76
CA LEU A 25 -14.24 4.34 -27.48
C LEU A 25 -15.71 4.27 -27.03
N LYS A 26 -15.96 4.40 -25.72
CA LYS A 26 -17.32 4.43 -25.19
C LYS A 26 -18.08 5.67 -25.68
N GLU A 27 -17.46 6.84 -25.67
CA GLU A 27 -18.08 8.08 -26.18
C GLU A 27 -18.40 7.98 -27.67
N SER A 28 -17.45 7.47 -28.47
CA SER A 28 -17.57 7.40 -29.92
C SER A 28 -18.54 6.31 -30.40
N PHE A 29 -18.64 5.19 -29.67
CA PHE A 29 -19.36 3.99 -30.10
C PHE A 29 -20.37 3.50 -29.07
N GLY A 30 -20.98 4.40 -28.30
CA GLY A 30 -21.68 4.11 -27.03
C GLY A 30 -22.72 2.99 -26.99
N ARG A 31 -23.32 2.58 -28.12
CA ARG A 31 -24.23 1.41 -28.21
C ARG A 31 -23.50 0.06 -28.26
N LYS A 32 -22.21 0.06 -28.56
CA LYS A 32 -21.38 -1.13 -28.69
C LYS A 32 -20.68 -1.51 -27.40
N PHE A 33 -20.42 -0.54 -26.52
CA PHE A 33 -19.69 -0.69 -25.26
C PHE A 33 -20.57 -0.48 -24.04
N THR A 34 -20.33 -1.25 -22.97
CA THR A 34 -20.75 -0.83 -21.62
C THR A 34 -19.83 0.28 -21.13
N ASP A 35 -20.17 0.93 -20.02
CA ASP A 35 -19.20 1.81 -19.35
C ASP A 35 -17.94 1.00 -19.00
N PRO A 36 -16.75 1.53 -19.29
CA PRO A 36 -15.50 0.82 -19.02
C PRO A 36 -15.29 0.71 -17.50
N LEU A 37 -14.89 -0.47 -17.04
CA LEU A 37 -14.52 -0.69 -15.65
C LEU A 37 -13.05 -0.30 -15.46
N ILE A 38 -12.81 0.89 -14.91
CA ILE A 38 -11.47 1.41 -14.62
C ILE A 38 -11.14 1.11 -13.15
N GLN A 39 -10.11 0.31 -12.92
CA GLN A 39 -9.67 -0.11 -11.60
C GLN A 39 -8.23 0.39 -11.36
N PRO A 40 -8.06 1.60 -10.81
CA PRO A 40 -6.75 2.09 -10.38
C PRO A 40 -6.27 1.33 -9.14
N LEU A 41 -4.99 0.98 -9.10
CA LEU A 41 -4.35 0.33 -7.94
C LEU A 41 -3.10 1.12 -7.53
N HIS A 42 -2.82 1.18 -6.23
CA HIS A 42 -1.52 1.61 -5.73
C HIS A 42 -0.41 0.63 -6.14
N GLU A 43 0.86 1.02 -6.04
CA GLU A 43 2.00 0.16 -6.38
C GLU A 43 1.88 -1.20 -5.69
N PHE A 44 1.59 -1.19 -4.39
CA PHE A 44 1.54 -2.40 -3.59
C PHE A 44 0.43 -3.36 -4.05
N ASP A 45 -0.78 -2.84 -4.27
CA ASP A 45 -1.92 -3.63 -4.75
C ASP A 45 -1.76 -4.07 -6.21
N TRP A 46 -1.11 -3.25 -7.04
CA TRP A 46 -0.76 -3.63 -8.40
C TRP A 46 0.16 -4.86 -8.41
N ASN A 47 1.19 -4.86 -7.56
CA ASN A 47 2.11 -6.00 -7.45
C ASN A 47 1.40 -7.28 -6.97
N LEU A 48 0.52 -7.17 -5.96
CA LEU A 48 -0.30 -8.31 -5.51
C LEU A 48 -1.22 -8.83 -6.62
N PHE A 49 -1.94 -7.94 -7.30
CA PHE A 49 -2.80 -8.27 -8.43
C PHE A 49 -2.01 -8.98 -9.54
N LEU A 50 -0.84 -8.45 -9.89
CA LEU A 50 0.01 -9.00 -10.94
C LEU A 50 0.51 -10.40 -10.59
N GLU A 51 0.94 -10.63 -9.35
CA GLU A 51 1.34 -11.96 -8.89
C GLU A 51 0.20 -12.98 -8.95
N GLU A 52 -1.01 -12.60 -8.54
CA GLU A 52 -2.19 -13.44 -8.65
C GLU A 52 -2.52 -13.78 -10.10
N LYS A 53 -2.48 -12.79 -10.99
CA LYS A 53 -2.73 -13.01 -12.42
C LYS A 53 -1.66 -13.85 -13.10
N LYS A 54 -0.39 -13.72 -12.71
CA LYS A 54 0.70 -14.61 -13.17
C LYS A 54 0.42 -16.07 -12.80
N LYS A 55 -0.10 -16.34 -11.59
CA LYS A 55 -0.47 -17.69 -11.13
C LYS A 55 -1.69 -18.24 -11.84
N GLU A 56 -2.71 -17.40 -12.07
CA GLU A 56 -3.97 -17.76 -12.73
C GLU A 56 -3.77 -18.08 -14.22
N LEU A 57 -3.14 -17.18 -14.96
CA LEU A 57 -3.07 -17.23 -16.42
C LEU A 57 -1.90 -18.09 -16.94
N LYS A 58 -0.82 -18.23 -16.16
CA LYS A 58 0.39 -19.00 -16.51
C LYS A 58 1.00 -18.55 -17.85
N GLY A 59 1.96 -19.33 -18.39
CA GLY A 59 2.53 -19.09 -19.73
C GLY A 59 3.33 -17.80 -19.85
N GLU A 60 3.16 -17.07 -20.96
CA GLU A 60 3.94 -15.85 -21.27
C GLU A 60 3.72 -14.71 -20.27
N ILE A 61 2.66 -14.78 -19.45
CA ILE A 61 2.34 -13.78 -18.43
C ILE A 61 3.41 -13.71 -17.32
N TRP A 62 4.25 -14.75 -17.14
CA TRP A 62 5.35 -14.70 -16.18
C TRP A 62 6.30 -13.52 -16.42
N ALA A 63 6.53 -13.17 -17.68
CA ALA A 63 7.40 -12.06 -18.10
C ALA A 63 6.66 -10.71 -18.21
N TYR A 64 5.41 -10.62 -17.76
CA TYR A 64 4.64 -9.37 -17.83
C TYR A 64 5.26 -8.28 -16.95
N ASP A 65 5.57 -7.14 -17.57
CA ASP A 65 6.29 -6.00 -16.98
C ASP A 65 5.57 -4.65 -17.12
N SER A 66 4.48 -4.60 -17.91
CA SER A 66 3.65 -3.39 -18.01
C SER A 66 2.94 -3.08 -16.70
N THR A 67 2.51 -1.82 -16.55
CA THR A 67 1.80 -1.29 -15.37
C THR A 67 0.29 -1.22 -15.55
N VAL A 68 -0.24 -1.82 -16.63
CA VAL A 68 -1.67 -1.90 -16.92
C VAL A 68 -1.97 -3.27 -17.51
N MET A 69 -3.10 -3.88 -17.16
CA MET A 69 -3.66 -5.07 -17.80
C MET A 69 -5.08 -4.77 -18.28
N CYS A 70 -5.32 -5.06 -19.55
CA CYS A 70 -6.57 -4.79 -20.24
C CYS A 70 -7.33 -6.08 -20.50
N PHE A 71 -8.65 -6.05 -20.34
CA PHE A 71 -9.52 -7.19 -20.57
C PHE A 71 -10.73 -6.79 -21.41
N ILE A 72 -11.13 -7.70 -22.29
CA ILE A 72 -12.35 -7.60 -23.10
C ILE A 72 -13.23 -8.79 -22.79
N ASN A 73 -14.45 -8.53 -22.31
CA ASN A 73 -15.37 -9.58 -21.87
C ASN A 73 -14.68 -10.61 -20.94
N ASP A 74 -13.88 -10.09 -20.01
CA ASP A 74 -13.10 -10.85 -19.01
C ASP A 74 -11.95 -11.70 -19.56
N GLN A 75 -11.68 -11.67 -20.86
CA GLN A 75 -10.50 -12.27 -21.46
C GLN A 75 -9.34 -11.25 -21.50
N LEU A 76 -8.14 -11.68 -21.14
CA LEU A 76 -6.96 -10.84 -21.18
C LEU A 76 -6.67 -10.43 -22.64
N LEU A 77 -6.57 -9.12 -22.85
CA LEU A 77 -6.12 -8.52 -24.10
C LEU A 77 -4.60 -8.26 -24.09
N GLY A 78 -4.07 -7.84 -22.95
CA GLY A 78 -2.66 -7.51 -22.77
C GLY A 78 -2.45 -6.11 -22.20
N ASP A 79 -1.35 -5.46 -22.57
CA ASP A 79 -0.95 -4.11 -22.13
C ASP A 79 -1.60 -2.98 -22.96
N ASP A 80 -1.09 -1.76 -22.82
CA ASP A 80 -1.49 -0.58 -23.56
C ASP A 80 -1.22 -0.69 -25.06
N ALA A 81 -0.08 -1.25 -25.48
CA ALA A 81 0.22 -1.46 -26.88
C ALA A 81 -0.74 -2.47 -27.53
N ASN A 82 -1.04 -3.57 -26.83
CA ASN A 82 -2.03 -4.55 -27.26
C ASN A 82 -3.43 -3.91 -27.36
N PHE A 83 -3.81 -3.09 -26.39
CA PHE A 83 -5.08 -2.38 -26.38
C PHE A 83 -5.22 -1.41 -27.54
N LEU A 84 -4.23 -0.54 -27.76
CA LEU A 84 -4.26 0.44 -28.86
C LEU A 84 -4.30 -0.23 -30.23
N ASN A 85 -3.52 -1.30 -30.43
CA ASN A 85 -3.55 -2.09 -31.66
C ASN A 85 -4.93 -2.73 -31.90
N TRP A 86 -5.55 -3.28 -30.85
CA TRP A 86 -6.90 -3.81 -30.93
C TRP A 86 -7.93 -2.72 -31.25
N ALA A 87 -7.83 -1.55 -30.60
CA ALA A 87 -8.72 -0.42 -30.80
C ALA A 87 -8.62 0.11 -32.24
N TYR A 88 -7.41 0.23 -32.78
CA TYR A 88 -7.18 0.61 -34.17
C TYR A 88 -7.81 -0.39 -35.14
N LYS A 89 -7.52 -1.69 -34.99
CA LYS A 89 -8.00 -2.73 -35.92
C LYS A 89 -9.52 -2.88 -35.96
N ASN A 90 -10.19 -2.72 -34.82
CA ASN A 90 -11.63 -3.00 -34.70
C ASN A 90 -12.50 -1.74 -34.80
N TRP A 91 -11.94 -0.57 -34.52
CA TRP A 91 -12.70 0.68 -34.36
C TRP A 91 -12.06 1.88 -35.06
N ALA A 92 -10.95 1.69 -35.78
CA ALA A 92 -10.16 2.77 -36.39
C ALA A 92 -9.76 3.87 -35.39
N TYR A 93 -9.70 3.53 -34.09
CA TYR A 93 -9.30 4.47 -33.06
C TYR A 93 -7.79 4.72 -33.13
N THR A 94 -7.40 5.99 -33.11
CA THR A 94 -6.00 6.42 -33.07
C THR A 94 -5.84 7.45 -31.95
N ASP A 95 -4.80 7.28 -31.16
CA ASP A 95 -4.49 8.19 -30.06
C ASP A 95 -3.41 9.19 -30.48
N PHE A 96 -3.75 10.47 -30.52
CA PHE A 96 -2.84 11.55 -30.89
C PHE A 96 -2.33 12.35 -29.69
N ARG A 97 -2.71 11.96 -28.46
CA ARG A 97 -2.30 12.68 -27.25
C ARG A 97 -0.82 12.46 -26.99
N PRO A 98 -0.04 13.52 -26.69
CA PRO A 98 1.38 13.40 -26.50
C PRO A 98 1.70 12.82 -25.11
N LEU A 99 2.81 12.09 -24.98
CA LEU A 99 3.23 11.46 -23.72
C LEU A 99 3.27 12.39 -22.50
N PRO A 100 3.71 13.68 -22.60
CA PRO A 100 3.67 14.61 -21.47
C PRO A 100 2.26 14.83 -20.90
N LEU A 101 1.22 14.80 -21.74
CA LEU A 101 -0.16 14.92 -21.26
C LEU A 101 -0.52 13.77 -20.31
N TYR A 102 -0.13 12.54 -20.65
CA TYR A 102 -0.41 11.37 -19.80
C TYR A 102 0.35 11.40 -18.49
N ARG A 103 1.56 11.96 -18.46
CA ARG A 103 2.30 12.16 -17.20
C ARG A 103 1.53 13.12 -16.28
N THR A 104 1.07 14.25 -16.82
CA THR A 104 0.26 15.21 -16.05
C THR A 104 -1.07 14.60 -15.60
N LEU A 105 -1.73 13.82 -16.45
CA LEU A 105 -2.95 13.09 -16.05
C LEU A 105 -2.68 12.10 -14.93
N ALA A 106 -1.54 11.40 -14.96
CA ALA A 106 -1.18 10.46 -13.90
C ALA A 106 -0.92 11.15 -12.56
N GLU A 107 -0.22 12.28 -12.58
CA GLU A 107 0.05 13.12 -11.41
C GLU A 107 -1.25 13.68 -10.82
N ASP A 108 -2.09 14.30 -11.65
CA ASP A 108 -3.38 14.88 -11.23
C ASP A 108 -4.34 13.81 -10.69
N PHE A 109 -4.38 12.64 -11.33
CA PHE A 109 -5.20 11.53 -10.86
C PHE A 109 -4.74 11.02 -9.50
N CYS A 110 -3.43 10.86 -9.29
CA CYS A 110 -2.88 10.45 -8.00
C CYS A 110 -3.20 11.47 -6.90
N LEU A 111 -2.99 12.76 -7.18
CA LEU A 111 -3.29 13.85 -6.25
C LEU A 111 -4.77 13.88 -5.89
N THR A 112 -5.64 13.76 -6.90
CA THR A 112 -7.09 13.75 -6.71
C THR A 112 -7.55 12.52 -5.94
N TYR A 113 -6.98 11.34 -6.23
CA TYR A 113 -7.27 10.10 -5.50
C TYR A 113 -6.95 10.25 -4.01
N MET A 114 -5.74 10.72 -3.67
CA MET A 114 -5.31 10.92 -2.29
C MET A 114 -6.13 12.01 -1.58
N LYS A 115 -6.47 13.11 -2.25
CA LYS A 115 -7.32 14.17 -1.66
C LYS A 115 -8.74 13.67 -1.37
N ASN A 116 -9.28 12.81 -2.23
CA ASN A 116 -10.66 12.35 -2.12
C ASN A 116 -10.85 11.24 -1.08
N SER A 117 -9.81 10.48 -0.73
CA SER A 117 -9.93 9.43 0.29
C SER A 117 -10.21 10.01 1.68
N LYS A 118 -9.83 11.28 1.94
CA LYS A 118 -9.87 11.90 3.28
C LYS A 118 -9.06 11.14 4.33
N HIS A 119 -8.20 10.23 3.88
CA HIS A 119 -7.28 9.47 4.69
C HIS A 119 -5.99 10.24 4.93
N VAL A 120 -5.26 9.81 5.95
CA VAL A 120 -3.93 10.35 6.25
C VAL A 120 -2.89 9.44 5.63
N PHE A 121 -1.90 10.02 4.96
CA PHE A 121 -0.76 9.27 4.41
C PHE A 121 0.48 9.54 5.24
N VAL A 122 1.22 8.48 5.57
CA VAL A 122 2.47 8.58 6.34
C VAL A 122 3.54 7.72 5.71
N TYR A 123 4.81 8.11 5.89
CA TYR A 123 5.95 7.36 5.36
C TYR A 123 6.92 6.95 6.45
N MET A 124 7.70 5.90 6.17
CA MET A 124 8.85 5.47 6.94
C MET A 124 10.01 5.14 5.99
N ASP A 125 11.12 5.85 6.13
CA ASP A 125 12.37 5.56 5.45
C ASP A 125 13.15 4.50 6.23
N ILE A 126 13.53 3.44 5.53
CA ILE A 126 14.09 2.22 6.12
C ILE A 126 15.56 2.09 5.75
N THR A 127 16.36 1.76 6.75
CA THR A 127 17.78 1.40 6.57
C THR A 127 18.02 0.00 7.15
N ILE A 128 18.62 -0.87 6.34
CA ILE A 128 19.02 -2.22 6.74
C ILE A 128 20.55 -2.28 6.74
N GLN A 129 21.15 -2.62 7.89
CA GLN A 129 22.62 -2.70 8.04
C GLN A 129 23.35 -1.46 7.47
N GLU A 130 22.87 -0.27 7.81
CA GLU A 130 23.42 1.03 7.36
C GLU A 130 23.25 1.35 5.86
N HIS A 131 22.57 0.50 5.09
CA HIS A 131 22.22 0.77 3.71
C HIS A 131 20.79 1.33 3.65
N PRO A 132 20.58 2.56 3.15
CA PRO A 132 19.24 3.08 2.89
C PRO A 132 18.54 2.17 1.87
N THR A 133 17.51 1.45 2.32
CA THR A 133 16.80 0.46 1.52
C THR A 133 15.66 1.09 0.72
N GLY A 134 14.97 2.08 1.30
CA GLY A 134 13.88 2.78 0.64
C GLY A 134 12.79 3.18 1.60
N ARG A 135 11.62 3.50 1.04
CA ARG A 135 10.47 4.05 1.76
C ARG A 135 9.31 3.07 1.79
N LEU A 136 8.66 2.98 2.94
CA LEU A 136 7.31 2.42 3.09
C LEU A 136 6.32 3.58 3.15
N LEU A 137 5.32 3.61 2.27
CA LEU A 137 4.25 4.60 2.27
C LEU A 137 2.94 3.93 2.66
N PHE A 138 2.27 4.47 3.67
CA PHE A 138 1.04 3.93 4.22
C PHE A 138 -0.14 4.88 4.01
N GLU A 139 -1.30 4.31 3.72
CA GLU A 139 -2.58 4.95 3.88
C GLU A 139 -3.18 4.53 5.24
N LEU A 140 -3.61 5.52 6.03
CA LEU A 140 -4.26 5.31 7.31
C LEU A 140 -5.77 5.54 7.17
N PHE A 141 -6.57 4.54 7.53
CA PHE A 141 -8.03 4.56 7.45
C PHE A 141 -8.63 5.42 8.59
N SER A 142 -8.35 6.72 8.55
CA SER A 142 -8.70 7.68 9.61
C SER A 142 -10.20 7.96 9.72
N ASP A 143 -10.98 7.56 8.73
CA ASP A 143 -12.44 7.55 8.78
C ASP A 143 -12.98 6.39 9.64
N LEU A 144 -12.33 5.23 9.59
CA LEU A 144 -12.71 4.03 10.33
C LEU A 144 -12.08 4.01 11.73
N CYS A 145 -10.79 4.31 11.86
CA CYS A 145 -10.01 4.20 13.10
C CYS A 145 -9.32 5.54 13.46
N PRO A 146 -10.06 6.65 13.64
CA PRO A 146 -9.47 7.99 13.82
C PRO A 146 -8.48 8.08 14.98
N LYS A 147 -8.78 7.49 16.14
CA LYS A 147 -7.87 7.58 17.31
C LYS A 147 -6.60 6.79 17.11
N THR A 148 -6.72 5.60 16.52
CA THR A 148 -5.59 4.71 16.23
C THR A 148 -4.69 5.32 15.17
N CYS A 149 -5.28 5.86 14.09
CA CYS A 149 -4.56 6.56 13.03
C CYS A 149 -3.85 7.80 13.57
N GLU A 150 -4.51 8.59 14.42
CA GLU A 150 -3.91 9.78 15.02
C GLU A 150 -2.72 9.44 15.93
N ASN A 151 -2.82 8.36 16.72
CA ASN A 151 -1.69 7.86 17.50
C ASN A 151 -0.50 7.52 16.60
N PHE A 152 -0.74 6.74 15.54
CA PHE A 152 0.33 6.34 14.63
C PHE A 152 0.93 7.53 13.87
N ARG A 153 0.09 8.46 13.40
CA ARG A 153 0.51 9.69 12.70
C ARG A 153 1.39 10.56 13.59
N CYS A 154 0.98 10.83 14.82
CA CYS A 154 1.75 11.63 15.77
C CYS A 154 3.09 10.98 16.14
N LEU A 155 3.12 9.65 16.25
CA LEU A 155 4.37 8.91 16.45
C LEU A 155 5.26 8.95 15.20
N CYS A 156 4.70 9.03 13.99
CA CYS A 156 5.49 9.25 12.77
C CYS A 156 6.09 10.67 12.75
N THR A 157 5.35 11.70 13.18
CA THR A 157 5.82 13.09 13.13
C THR A 157 6.65 13.52 14.34
N GLY A 158 6.48 12.86 15.48
CA GLY A 158 7.08 13.25 16.75
C GLY A 158 6.44 14.49 17.39
N GLU A 159 5.32 14.99 16.86
CA GLU A 159 4.72 16.26 17.31
C GLU A 159 4.14 16.19 18.73
N ALA A 160 3.86 14.99 19.23
CA ALA A 160 3.40 14.77 20.61
C ALA A 160 4.51 15.01 21.65
N GLY A 161 5.78 15.15 21.22
CA GLY A 161 6.90 15.45 22.11
C GLY A 161 7.24 14.29 23.04
N ARG A 162 7.16 14.54 24.35
CA ARG A 162 7.51 13.53 25.38
C ARG A 162 6.28 13.14 26.17
N SER A 163 6.19 11.85 26.51
CA SER A 163 5.17 11.35 27.43
C SER A 163 5.43 11.80 28.88
N GLU A 164 4.48 11.51 29.78
CA GLU A 164 4.61 11.75 31.22
C GLU A 164 5.83 11.05 31.85
N THR A 165 6.29 9.94 31.26
CA THR A 165 7.48 9.21 31.71
C THR A 165 8.78 9.79 31.18
N GLY A 166 8.70 10.87 30.37
CA GLY A 166 9.82 11.52 29.70
C GLY A 166 10.27 10.82 28.42
N LEU A 167 9.57 9.76 27.99
CA LEU A 167 9.84 9.02 26.76
C LEU A 167 9.50 9.87 25.54
N GLU A 168 10.40 9.90 24.56
CA GLU A 168 10.14 10.57 23.28
C GLU A 168 9.12 9.77 22.45
N LEU A 169 8.04 10.43 22.04
CA LEU A 169 6.93 9.84 21.30
C LEU A 169 7.17 9.93 19.80
N ALA A 170 8.17 9.20 19.30
CA ALA A 170 8.54 9.19 17.89
C ALA A 170 9.01 7.82 17.39
N TYR A 171 8.69 7.47 16.15
CA TYR A 171 9.19 6.26 15.48
C TYR A 171 10.59 6.41 14.90
N LYS A 172 11.03 7.64 14.64
CA LYS A 172 12.36 7.93 14.11
C LYS A 172 13.44 7.35 15.04
N GLY A 173 14.34 6.56 14.48
CA GLY A 173 15.40 5.84 15.21
C GLY A 173 14.97 4.52 15.84
N SER A 174 13.67 4.20 15.89
CA SER A 174 13.18 2.91 16.36
C SER A 174 13.45 1.80 15.34
N ILE A 175 13.33 0.54 15.76
CA ILE A 175 13.70 -0.63 14.95
C ILE A 175 12.54 -1.59 14.73
N PHE A 176 12.62 -2.35 13.64
CA PHE A 176 11.88 -3.61 13.53
C PHE A 176 12.61 -4.65 14.38
N HIS A 177 11.96 -5.08 15.45
CA HIS A 177 12.57 -5.95 16.46
C HIS A 177 12.14 -7.42 16.33
N ARG A 178 11.13 -7.70 15.49
CA ARG A 178 10.61 -9.05 15.25
C ARG A 178 10.11 -9.21 13.81
N ILE A 179 10.51 -10.29 13.17
CA ILE A 179 10.17 -10.67 11.80
C ILE A 179 9.75 -12.14 11.82
N VAL A 180 8.47 -12.38 11.58
CA VAL A 180 7.89 -13.71 11.42
C VAL A 180 7.70 -13.92 9.93
N LYS A 181 8.62 -14.65 9.27
CA LYS A 181 8.53 -14.92 7.82
C LYS A 181 7.17 -15.55 7.48
N LYS A 182 6.53 -15.08 6.41
CA LYS A 182 5.14 -15.46 6.08
C LYS A 182 4.15 -15.22 7.23
N GLY A 183 4.40 -14.23 8.08
CA GLY A 183 3.52 -13.83 9.17
C GLY A 183 3.37 -12.32 9.13
N TRP A 184 4.22 -11.63 9.87
CA TRP A 184 4.27 -10.17 9.93
C TRP A 184 5.68 -9.68 10.31
N ILE A 185 5.96 -8.41 10.01
CA ILE A 185 7.08 -7.68 10.60
C ILE A 185 6.56 -6.72 11.65
N GLN A 186 7.27 -6.59 12.78
CA GLN A 186 6.83 -5.81 13.93
C GLN A 186 7.90 -4.80 14.37
N GLY A 187 7.44 -3.58 14.61
CA GLY A 187 8.26 -2.44 15.01
C GLY A 187 7.55 -1.57 16.05
N GLY A 188 8.06 -0.36 16.25
CA GLY A 188 7.40 0.64 17.10
C GLY A 188 7.58 0.46 18.61
N ASP A 189 8.53 -0.35 19.08
CA ASP A 189 9.03 -0.22 20.46
C ASP A 189 9.98 0.98 20.47
N ILE A 190 9.42 2.16 20.78
CA ILE A 190 10.09 3.47 20.75
C ILE A 190 11.01 3.72 21.95
N LYS A 191 11.16 2.75 22.86
CA LYS A 191 11.98 2.90 24.07
C LYS A 191 13.28 2.10 23.99
N SER A 192 13.19 0.78 23.79
CA SER A 192 14.35 -0.11 23.85
C SER A 192 14.52 -0.98 22.61
N GLY A 193 13.51 -1.07 21.73
CA GLY A 193 13.54 -2.00 20.61
C GLY A 193 13.60 -3.48 21.05
N SER A 194 13.17 -3.80 22.28
CA SER A 194 13.12 -5.18 22.77
C SER A 194 11.79 -5.87 22.41
N GLY A 195 10.76 -5.10 22.09
CA GLY A 195 9.38 -5.56 21.91
C GLY A 195 8.57 -5.58 23.21
N SER A 196 9.12 -5.07 24.30
CA SER A 196 8.48 -5.10 25.62
C SER A 196 7.92 -3.75 26.04
N ASN A 197 8.24 -2.66 25.34
CA ASN A 197 7.90 -1.29 25.72
C ASN A 197 7.17 -0.56 24.60
N GLY A 198 6.84 0.70 24.86
CA GLY A 198 6.11 1.57 23.96
C GLY A 198 4.95 2.25 24.68
N GLU A 199 4.70 3.50 24.35
CA GLU A 199 3.62 4.31 24.92
C GLU A 199 2.84 4.96 23.77
N SER A 200 1.53 5.15 23.96
CA SER A 200 0.71 5.90 23.01
C SER A 200 0.79 7.40 23.30
N ILE A 201 0.30 8.20 22.35
CA ILE A 201 0.14 9.65 22.58
C ILE A 201 -0.91 9.98 23.65
N TYR A 202 -1.72 8.99 24.05
CA TYR A 202 -2.78 9.13 25.05
C TYR A 202 -2.37 8.62 26.44
N GLY A 203 -1.09 8.31 26.64
CA GLY A 203 -0.56 7.65 27.84
C GLY A 203 -0.04 6.24 27.53
N ASN A 204 0.15 5.41 28.56
CA ASN A 204 0.80 4.10 28.40
C ASN A 204 0.12 3.21 27.34
N THR A 205 -1.21 3.11 27.36
CA THR A 205 -1.99 2.33 26.39
C THR A 205 -3.38 2.92 26.14
N PHE A 206 -3.99 2.61 25.00
CA PHE A 206 -5.38 2.94 24.67
C PHE A 206 -6.19 1.73 24.20
N ARG A 207 -7.52 1.88 24.18
CA ARG A 207 -8.47 0.80 23.88
C ARG A 207 -8.50 0.46 22.39
N ASP A 208 -8.81 -0.80 22.07
CA ASP A 208 -9.21 -1.22 20.72
C ASP A 208 -10.37 -0.35 20.24
N GLU A 209 -10.22 0.27 19.06
CA GLU A 209 -11.20 1.22 18.53
C GLU A 209 -12.34 0.51 17.79
N ASN A 210 -12.02 -0.30 16.79
CA ASN A 210 -12.93 -1.25 16.14
C ASN A 210 -12.15 -2.30 15.33
N PHE A 211 -12.89 -3.21 14.68
CA PHE A 211 -12.33 -4.31 13.87
C PHE A 211 -12.95 -4.36 12.46
N ALA A 212 -13.26 -3.19 11.88
CA ALA A 212 -13.86 -3.09 10.55
C ALA A 212 -12.89 -3.51 9.43
N VAL A 213 -11.59 -3.27 9.63
CA VAL A 213 -10.53 -3.60 8.70
C VAL A 213 -10.06 -5.04 8.97
N LEU A 214 -10.06 -5.87 7.93
CA LEU A 214 -9.66 -7.28 8.00
C LEU A 214 -8.20 -7.47 7.60
N HIS A 215 -7.54 -8.48 8.17
CA HIS A 215 -6.17 -8.89 7.81
C HIS A 215 -6.19 -9.80 6.56
N HIS A 216 -6.80 -9.31 5.49
CA HIS A 216 -7.18 -10.12 4.32
C HIS A 216 -6.08 -10.22 3.26
N LYS A 217 -5.04 -9.36 3.32
CA LYS A 217 -3.93 -9.33 2.37
C LYS A 217 -2.59 -9.06 3.06
N ARG A 218 -1.51 -9.18 2.29
CA ARG A 218 -0.17 -8.68 2.64
C ARG A 218 -0.23 -7.14 2.72
N GLY A 219 0.58 -6.53 3.58
CA GLY A 219 0.72 -5.07 3.67
C GLY A 219 -0.28 -4.38 4.60
N ILE A 220 -1.15 -5.12 5.30
CA ILE A 220 -2.07 -4.54 6.29
C ILE A 220 -1.29 -4.07 7.50
N LEU A 221 -1.50 -2.81 7.90
CA LEU A 221 -0.92 -2.18 9.07
C LEU A 221 -1.87 -2.30 10.26
N ALA A 222 -1.36 -2.83 11.37
CA ALA A 222 -2.16 -3.10 12.56
C ALA A 222 -1.39 -2.87 13.86
N MET A 223 -2.12 -2.60 14.94
CA MET A 223 -1.55 -2.40 16.27
C MET A 223 -1.14 -3.74 16.89
N ALA A 224 0.08 -3.80 17.42
CA ALA A 224 0.46 -4.88 18.33
C ALA A 224 -0.02 -4.53 19.75
N ASN A 225 -0.55 -5.52 20.46
CA ASN A 225 -1.04 -5.36 21.83
C ASN A 225 -0.61 -6.54 22.72
N LYS A 226 -0.82 -6.41 24.03
CA LYS A 226 -0.56 -7.43 25.05
C LYS A 226 -1.88 -7.98 25.62
N GLY A 227 -2.89 -8.10 24.75
CA GLY A 227 -4.26 -8.41 25.12
C GLY A 227 -5.21 -7.25 24.83
N HIS A 228 -6.50 -7.49 25.03
CA HIS A 228 -7.55 -6.53 24.71
C HIS A 228 -7.29 -5.15 25.33
N HIS A 229 -7.50 -4.11 24.53
CA HIS A 229 -7.41 -2.72 24.95
C HIS A 229 -6.05 -2.27 25.51
N THR A 230 -4.96 -2.83 24.97
CA THR A 230 -3.58 -2.49 25.38
C THR A 230 -2.72 -1.97 24.22
N ASN A 231 -3.32 -1.22 23.29
CA ASN A 231 -2.59 -0.64 22.16
C ASN A 231 -1.65 0.47 22.67
N GLY A 232 -0.39 0.44 22.24
CA GLY A 232 0.63 1.43 22.60
C GLY A 232 1.21 2.10 21.35
N SER A 233 2.53 2.00 21.17
CA SER A 233 3.22 2.44 19.95
C SER A 233 3.59 1.30 19.00
N GLN A 234 3.59 0.04 19.47
CA GLN A 234 4.02 -1.07 18.62
C GLN A 234 2.99 -1.39 17.53
N PHE A 235 3.50 -1.68 16.35
CA PHE A 235 2.69 -2.00 15.17
C PHE A 235 3.31 -3.19 14.43
N TYR A 236 2.52 -3.79 13.54
CA TYR A 236 3.01 -4.77 12.60
C TYR A 236 2.42 -4.58 11.21
N ILE A 237 3.13 -5.11 10.20
CA ILE A 237 2.73 -5.14 8.81
C ILE A 237 2.61 -6.60 8.40
N THR A 238 1.46 -7.02 7.88
CA THR A 238 1.24 -8.41 7.47
C THR A 238 2.10 -8.77 6.26
N LEU A 239 2.66 -9.97 6.25
CA LEU A 239 3.41 -10.53 5.12
C LEU A 239 2.55 -11.48 4.27
N GLN A 240 1.37 -11.84 4.75
CA GLN A 240 0.35 -12.64 4.06
C GLN A 240 -1.03 -12.40 4.71
N PRO A 241 -2.14 -12.88 4.10
CA PRO A 241 -3.43 -12.90 4.78
C PRO A 241 -3.36 -13.60 6.15
N ALA A 242 -3.90 -12.96 7.18
CA ALA A 242 -3.84 -13.43 8.56
C ALA A 242 -5.20 -13.31 9.28
N PRO A 243 -6.28 -13.94 8.78
CA PRO A 243 -7.64 -13.79 9.32
C PRO A 243 -7.79 -14.24 10.78
N TYR A 244 -6.86 -15.03 11.30
CA TYR A 244 -6.83 -15.43 12.72
C TYR A 244 -6.50 -14.29 13.68
N LEU A 245 -6.03 -13.14 13.17
CA LEU A 245 -5.79 -11.88 13.90
C LEU A 245 -7.03 -10.97 13.93
N ASP A 246 -8.03 -11.23 13.08
CA ASP A 246 -9.26 -10.44 13.03
C ASP A 246 -9.97 -10.46 14.39
N ARG A 247 -10.54 -9.30 14.76
CA ARG A 247 -11.23 -9.08 16.05
C ARG A 247 -10.36 -9.22 17.31
N LYS A 248 -9.03 -9.35 17.14
CA LYS A 248 -8.05 -9.39 18.24
C LYS A 248 -7.07 -8.22 18.19
N TYR A 249 -6.75 -7.77 16.98
CA TYR A 249 -5.85 -6.65 16.72
C TYR A 249 -6.56 -5.65 15.81
N VAL A 250 -6.37 -4.36 16.09
CA VAL A 250 -6.94 -3.28 15.30
C VAL A 250 -6.05 -3.08 14.06
N ALA A 251 -6.55 -3.45 12.89
CA ALA A 251 -6.01 -2.99 11.62
C ALA A 251 -6.55 -1.59 11.32
N PHE A 252 -5.68 -0.70 10.85
CA PHE A 252 -6.01 0.73 10.73
C PHE A 252 -5.38 1.39 9.50
N GLY A 253 -4.72 0.64 8.64
CA GLY A 253 -4.15 1.16 7.41
C GLY A 253 -3.54 0.05 6.56
N GLU A 254 -2.91 0.44 5.47
CA GLU A 254 -2.20 -0.47 4.59
C GLU A 254 -1.02 0.20 3.88
N LEU A 255 -0.09 -0.63 3.45
CA LEU A 255 1.05 -0.21 2.63
C LEU A 255 0.57 0.01 1.19
N ILE A 256 0.86 1.19 0.64
CA ILE A 256 0.51 1.57 -0.73
C ILE A 256 1.72 1.65 -1.66
N GLU A 257 2.93 1.90 -1.13
CA GLU A 257 4.21 1.85 -1.86
C GLU A 257 5.32 1.26 -0.99
N GLY A 258 6.32 0.64 -1.61
CA GLY A 258 7.45 0.01 -0.92
C GLY A 258 7.39 -1.52 -0.93
N THR A 259 6.89 -2.12 -2.02
CA THR A 259 6.83 -3.58 -2.15
C THR A 259 8.20 -4.23 -1.97
N GLU A 260 9.23 -3.69 -2.63
CA GLU A 260 10.60 -4.21 -2.56
C GLU A 260 11.20 -4.04 -1.15
N VAL A 261 10.98 -2.89 -0.51
CA VAL A 261 11.44 -2.60 0.86
C VAL A 261 10.86 -3.60 1.86
N LEU A 262 9.55 -3.89 1.77
CA LEU A 262 8.91 -4.88 2.63
C LEU A 262 9.45 -6.31 2.38
N GLN A 263 9.74 -6.65 1.11
CA GLN A 263 10.34 -7.93 0.75
C GLN A 263 11.76 -8.08 1.26
N GLU A 264 12.58 -7.02 1.18
CA GLU A 264 13.93 -7.02 1.75
C GLU A 264 13.90 -7.19 3.27
N LEU A 265 13.03 -6.44 3.98
CA LEU A 265 12.81 -6.61 5.42
C LEU A 265 12.43 -8.05 5.77
N GLU A 266 11.46 -8.65 5.07
CA GLU A 266 11.05 -10.05 5.31
C GLU A 266 12.21 -11.05 5.12
N ASN A 267 13.12 -10.77 4.20
CA ASN A 267 14.23 -11.67 3.89
C ASN A 267 15.41 -11.57 4.87
N VAL A 268 15.44 -10.53 5.71
CA VAL A 268 16.49 -10.34 6.72
C VAL A 268 16.66 -11.61 7.58
N PRO A 269 17.90 -12.11 7.75
CA PRO A 269 18.15 -13.27 8.61
C PRO A 269 17.76 -13.00 10.07
N THR A 270 17.08 -13.95 10.69
CA THR A 270 16.62 -13.86 12.08
C THR A 270 17.25 -14.92 13.00
N ASN A 271 17.28 -14.63 14.30
CA ASN A 271 17.47 -15.62 15.37
C ASN A 271 16.25 -15.56 16.30
N ASN A 272 15.44 -16.62 16.33
CA ASN A 272 14.14 -16.64 17.03
C ASN A 272 13.29 -15.41 16.69
N GLU A 273 13.07 -15.18 15.39
CA GLU A 273 12.29 -14.05 14.84
C GLU A 273 12.93 -12.66 15.05
N ARG A 274 13.99 -12.52 15.87
CA ARG A 274 14.72 -11.26 16.02
C ARG A 274 15.69 -11.06 14.85
N PRO A 275 15.66 -9.94 14.13
CA PRO A 275 16.63 -9.66 13.08
C PRO A 275 18.08 -9.72 13.59
N LYS A 276 18.96 -10.41 12.83
CA LYS A 276 20.41 -10.47 13.13
C LYS A 276 21.13 -9.18 12.78
N ILE A 277 20.58 -8.44 11.83
CA ILE A 277 21.07 -7.12 11.40
C ILE A 277 20.02 -6.07 11.73
N ARG A 278 20.48 -4.86 12.03
CA ARG A 278 19.62 -3.78 12.49
C ARG A 278 18.79 -3.23 11.32
N CYS A 279 17.48 -3.18 11.51
CA CYS A 279 16.51 -2.63 10.56
C CYS A 279 15.84 -1.42 11.23
N VAL A 280 16.16 -0.21 10.77
CA VAL A 280 15.86 1.05 11.46
C VAL A 280 14.91 1.89 10.62
N ILE A 281 13.96 2.57 11.28
CA ILE A 281 13.20 3.67 10.70
C ILE A 281 14.06 4.93 10.85
N THR A 282 14.73 5.35 9.80
CA THR A 282 15.68 6.48 9.85
C THR A 282 15.01 7.84 9.72
N ASP A 283 13.88 7.89 9.02
CA ASP A 283 13.02 9.06 8.96
C ASP A 283 11.56 8.61 8.81
N CYS A 284 10.62 9.44 9.27
CA CYS A 284 9.21 9.18 9.13
C CYS A 284 8.42 10.48 9.31
N GLY A 285 7.19 10.50 8.81
CA GLY A 285 6.34 11.67 8.90
C GLY A 285 5.06 11.54 8.11
N VAL A 286 4.30 12.63 8.03
CA VAL A 286 3.14 12.73 7.14
C VAL A 286 3.64 12.91 5.71
N TYR A 287 3.04 12.16 4.80
CA TYR A 287 3.24 12.35 3.37
C TYR A 287 2.14 13.27 2.84
N SER A 288 2.56 14.40 2.27
CA SER A 288 1.69 15.25 1.45
C SER A 288 2.19 15.15 0.02
N PRO A 289 1.34 14.75 -0.93
CA PRO A 289 1.72 14.64 -2.34
C PRO A 289 1.97 16.01 -2.98
#